data_AF-A0A2W7AJC7-F1
#
_entry.id   AF-A0A2W7AJC7-F1
#
_cell.length_a   1.000
_cell.length_b   1.000
_cell.length_c   1.000
_cell.angle_alpha   90.00
_cell.angle_beta   90.00
_cell.angle_gamma   90.00
#
_symmetry.space_group_name_H-M   'P 1'
#
loop_
_entity.id
_entity.type
_entity.pdbx_description
1 polymer ?
#
loop_
_entity_poly.entity_id
_entity_poly.type
_entity_poly.pdbx_seq_one_letter_code
_entity_poly.pdbx_strand_id
1 'polypeptide(L)'
;MGYFSQGRLLAVGHRLAAISQLKEIDLETFNQHFAAGVPVRVMEFDAQTEPSRALEVEIAENEQRRDYTPAEVRAIADRLRQAGYKDRKGRPKVGQKALAPALQTIIGKSRRTVMSYLAGESPPINVQFCTFIKKAIKELERWEATAPESPAAQKLVKQLPKFKQLLRDAIEESSRSD
;
A
#
# COMPACT_ATOMS: atom_id res chain seq x y z
N MET A 1 6.27 -14.03 41.38
CA MET A 1 6.95 -14.33 40.09
C MET A 1 5.87 -14.73 39.10
N GLY A 2 5.53 -13.84 38.16
CA GLY A 2 4.57 -14.15 37.10
C GLY A 2 5.31 -14.82 35.95
N TYR A 3 4.99 -16.07 35.67
CA TYR A 3 5.45 -16.74 34.46
C TYR A 3 4.73 -16.10 33.27
N PHE A 4 5.46 -15.42 32.36
CA PHE A 4 4.90 -14.93 31.11
C PHE A 4 4.50 -16.13 30.24
N SER A 5 3.23 -16.53 30.29
CA SER A 5 2.73 -17.58 29.42
C SER A 5 2.63 -17.03 27.99
N GLN A 6 3.33 -17.69 27.06
CA GLN A 6 3.19 -17.56 25.61
C GLN A 6 3.19 -16.12 25.06
N GLY A 7 4.35 -15.68 24.54
CA GLY A 7 4.40 -14.47 23.72
C GLY A 7 3.40 -14.56 22.56
N ARG A 8 2.36 -13.72 22.59
CA ARG A 8 1.39 -13.58 21.49
C ARG A 8 1.85 -12.54 20.51
N LEU A 9 1.67 -12.83 19.23
CA LEU A 9 1.98 -11.88 18.17
C LEU A 9 0.92 -10.78 18.14
N LEU A 10 1.35 -9.52 18.29
CA LEU A 10 0.47 -8.35 18.20
C LEU A 10 0.37 -7.78 16.78
N ALA A 11 1.43 -7.92 15.98
CA ALA A 11 1.52 -7.35 14.64
C ALA A 11 2.47 -8.17 13.75
N VAL A 12 2.53 -7.84 12.45
CA VAL A 12 3.52 -8.38 11.50
C VAL A 12 3.42 -9.89 11.20
N GLY A 13 2.22 -10.47 11.26
CA GLY A 13 1.95 -11.89 10.96
C GLY A 13 2.55 -12.39 9.63
N HIS A 14 2.43 -11.60 8.57
CA HIS A 14 3.01 -11.94 7.26
C HIS A 14 4.54 -12.06 7.28
N ARG A 15 5.24 -11.19 8.03
CA ARG A 15 6.70 -11.25 8.12
C ARG A 15 7.14 -12.47 8.92
N LEU A 16 6.41 -12.80 9.99
CA LEU A 16 6.66 -14.03 10.74
C LEU A 16 6.49 -15.27 9.85
N ALA A 17 5.39 -15.34 9.08
CA ALA A 17 5.14 -16.44 8.16
C ALA A 17 6.23 -16.55 7.07
N ALA A 18 6.67 -15.44 6.49
CA ALA A 18 7.74 -15.42 5.50
C ALA A 18 9.08 -15.86 6.09
N ILE A 19 9.41 -15.45 7.32
CA ILE A 19 10.61 -15.89 8.02
C ILE A 19 10.54 -17.39 8.34
N SER A 20 9.38 -17.90 8.74
CA SER A 20 9.18 -19.35 8.93
C SER A 20 9.37 -20.13 7.64
N GLN A 21 8.79 -19.66 6.52
CA GLN A 21 9.01 -20.26 5.20
C GLN A 21 10.48 -20.19 4.76
N LEU A 22 11.16 -19.07 5.01
CA LEU A 22 12.60 -18.93 4.72
C LEU A 22 13.41 -19.97 5.48
N LYS A 23 13.09 -20.21 6.76
CA LYS A 23 13.75 -21.24 7.57
C LYS A 23 13.55 -22.66 7.02
N GLU A 24 12.39 -22.94 6.42
CA GLU A 24 12.07 -24.24 5.83
C GLU A 24 12.72 -24.45 4.45
N ILE A 25 12.76 -23.40 3.63
CA ILE A 25 13.21 -23.47 2.22
C ILE A 25 14.72 -23.26 2.10
N ASP A 26 15.29 -22.34 2.89
CA ASP A 26 16.68 -21.92 2.81
C ASP A 26 17.23 -21.58 4.20
N LEU A 27 17.68 -22.64 4.88
CA LEU A 27 18.22 -22.56 6.23
C LEU A 27 19.56 -21.79 6.29
N GLU A 28 20.33 -21.79 5.20
CA GLU A 28 21.62 -21.08 5.14
C GLU A 28 21.41 -19.57 5.17
N THR A 29 20.54 -19.06 4.29
CA THR A 29 20.14 -17.65 4.27
C THR A 29 19.45 -17.25 5.58
N PHE A 30 18.59 -18.13 6.13
CA PHE A 30 17.99 -17.88 7.44
C PHE A 30 19.05 -17.70 8.53
N ASN A 31 20.04 -18.59 8.63
CA ASN A 31 21.08 -18.52 9.64
C ASN A 31 21.99 -17.29 9.43
N GLN A 32 22.27 -16.91 8.19
CA GLN A 32 23.04 -15.70 7.90
C GLN A 32 22.38 -14.44 8.49
N HIS A 33 21.05 -14.35 8.42
CA HIS A 33 20.30 -13.17 8.87
C HIS A 33 19.77 -13.26 10.31
N PHE A 34 19.53 -14.47 10.82
CA PHE A 34 18.82 -14.71 12.08
C PHE A 34 19.52 -15.74 12.99
N ALA A 35 20.86 -15.88 12.90
CA ALA A 35 21.63 -16.78 13.77
C ALA A 35 21.34 -16.62 15.27
N ALA A 36 21.15 -15.38 15.73
CA ALA A 36 20.84 -15.05 17.13
C ALA A 36 19.33 -15.11 17.46
N GLY A 37 18.50 -15.51 16.50
CA GLY A 37 17.04 -15.48 16.58
C GLY A 37 16.42 -14.27 15.88
N VAL A 38 15.09 -14.28 15.79
CA VAL A 38 14.31 -13.20 15.18
C VAL A 38 14.11 -12.08 16.21
N PRO A 39 14.54 -10.84 15.94
CA PRO A 39 14.37 -9.74 16.89
C PRO A 39 12.88 -9.41 17.04
N VAL A 40 12.42 -9.34 18.30
CA VAL A 40 11.04 -9.00 18.66
C VAL A 40 11.02 -7.88 19.70
N ARG A 41 9.97 -7.06 19.67
CA ARG A 41 9.67 -6.09 20.72
C ARG A 41 8.55 -6.65 21.59
N VAL A 42 8.84 -6.86 22.87
CA VAL A 42 7.86 -7.34 23.85
C VAL A 42 7.17 -6.15 24.49
N MET A 43 5.85 -6.20 24.60
CA MET A 43 5.05 -5.20 25.29
C MET A 43 4.60 -5.75 26.64
N GLU A 44 4.68 -4.94 27.69
CA GLU A 44 4.35 -5.34 29.07
C GLU A 44 2.83 -5.28 29.32
N PHE A 45 2.04 -6.04 28.56
CA PHE A 45 0.60 -6.25 28.80
C PHE A 45 0.12 -7.57 28.20
N ASP A 46 -1.02 -8.08 28.67
CA ASP A 46 -1.67 -9.27 28.11
C ASP A 46 -2.77 -8.89 27.11
N ALA A 47 -2.64 -9.38 25.88
CA ALA A 47 -3.56 -9.13 24.79
C ALA A 47 -4.96 -9.76 25.02
N GLN A 48 -5.09 -10.80 25.84
CA GLN A 48 -6.38 -11.40 26.17
C GLN A 48 -7.16 -10.55 27.18
N THR A 49 -6.46 -9.98 28.16
CA THR A 49 -7.09 -9.14 29.19
C THR A 49 -7.31 -7.72 28.70
N GLU A 50 -6.47 -7.21 27.80
CA GLU A 50 -6.53 -5.86 27.22
C GLU A 50 -6.61 -5.87 25.67
N PRO A 51 -7.70 -6.42 25.08
CA PRO A 51 -7.80 -6.57 23.62
C PRO A 51 -7.85 -5.23 22.87
N SER A 52 -8.38 -4.18 23.50
CA SER A 52 -8.40 -2.83 22.90
C SER A 52 -7.00 -2.25 22.75
N ARG A 53 -6.11 -2.48 23.73
CA ARG A 53 -4.72 -2.01 23.69
C ARG A 53 -3.88 -2.82 22.69
N ALA A 54 -4.14 -4.11 22.55
CA ALA A 54 -3.57 -4.94 21.49
C ALA A 54 -3.90 -4.40 20.09
N LEU A 55 -5.18 -4.04 19.88
CA LEU A 55 -5.64 -3.46 18.63
C LEU A 55 -4.98 -2.11 18.33
N GLU A 56 -4.79 -1.25 19.33
CA GLU A 56 -4.08 0.03 19.17
C GLU A 56 -2.63 -0.17 18.74
N VAL A 57 -1.93 -1.16 19.31
CA VAL A 57 -0.55 -1.49 18.92
C VAL A 57 -0.47 -2.03 17.50
N GLU A 58 -1.42 -2.89 17.10
CA GLU A 58 -1.51 -3.40 15.72
C GLU A 58 -1.75 -2.24 14.74
N ILE A 59 -2.68 -1.34 15.07
CA ILE A 59 -2.99 -0.17 14.27
C ILE A 59 -1.76 0.74 14.16
N ALA A 60 -1.05 1.03 15.25
CA ALA A 60 0.11 1.92 15.24
C ALA A 60 1.29 1.37 14.41
N GLU A 61 1.53 0.05 14.42
CA GLU A 61 2.54 -0.56 13.54
C GLU A 61 2.12 -0.49 12.07
N ASN A 62 0.84 -0.76 11.80
CA ASN A 62 0.29 -0.73 10.47
C ASN A 62 0.15 0.71 9.92
N GLU A 63 -0.10 1.73 10.75
CA GLU A 63 -0.13 3.16 10.34
C GLU A 63 1.20 3.64 9.76
N GLN A 64 2.32 3.00 10.12
CA GLN A 64 3.62 3.26 9.50
C GLN A 64 3.78 2.58 8.12
N ARG A 65 2.97 1.55 7.79
CA ARG A 65 2.95 0.94 6.46
C ARG A 65 2.21 1.87 5.50
N ARG A 66 2.92 2.42 4.50
CA ARG A 66 2.32 3.30 3.49
C ARG A 66 1.67 2.56 2.32
N ASP A 67 1.79 1.23 2.27
CA ASP A 67 1.60 0.42 1.07
C ASP A 67 0.51 -0.65 1.23
N TYR A 68 -0.62 -0.28 1.85
CA TYR A 68 -1.76 -1.19 1.95
C TYR A 68 -2.36 -1.52 0.58
N THR A 69 -2.57 -2.81 0.34
CA THR A 69 -3.31 -3.30 -0.83
C THR A 69 -4.82 -3.15 -0.62
N PRO A 70 -5.63 -3.05 -1.70
CA PRO A 70 -7.08 -3.00 -1.59
C PRO A 70 -7.69 -4.20 -0.84
N ALA A 71 -7.08 -5.39 -0.93
CA ALA A 71 -7.53 -6.58 -0.21
C ALA A 71 -7.34 -6.46 1.30
N GLU A 72 -6.17 -5.97 1.74
CA GLU A 72 -5.89 -5.72 3.15
C GLU A 72 -6.83 -4.65 3.73
N VAL A 73 -7.09 -3.58 2.96
CA VAL A 73 -8.03 -2.54 3.38
C VAL A 73 -9.45 -3.09 3.61
N ARG A 74 -9.90 -4.03 2.77
CA ARG A 74 -11.19 -4.71 2.99
C ARG A 74 -11.18 -5.58 4.24
N ALA A 75 -10.11 -6.34 4.47
CA ALA A 75 -9.98 -7.16 5.67
C ALA A 75 -9.97 -6.31 6.96
N ILE A 76 -9.32 -5.14 6.95
CA ILE A 76 -9.37 -4.19 8.07
C ILE A 76 -10.79 -3.65 8.24
N ALA A 77 -11.47 -3.30 7.14
CA ALA A 77 -12.83 -2.80 7.20
C ALA A 77 -13.81 -3.83 7.78
N ASP A 78 -13.65 -5.11 7.45
CA ASP A 78 -14.48 -6.19 8.00
C ASP A 78 -14.27 -6.36 9.51
N ARG A 79 -13.02 -6.31 9.98
CA ARG A 79 -12.70 -6.31 11.42
C ARG A 79 -13.31 -5.11 12.14
N LEU A 80 -13.25 -3.93 11.55
CA LEU A 80 -13.89 -2.73 12.10
C LEU A 80 -15.43 -2.86 12.13
N ARG A 81 -16.05 -3.43 11.09
CA ARG A 81 -17.50 -3.70 11.09
C ARG A 81 -17.90 -4.64 12.22
N GLN A 82 -17.14 -5.71 12.44
CA GLN A 82 -17.33 -6.63 13.56
C GLN A 82 -17.17 -5.94 14.92
N ALA A 83 -16.25 -4.98 15.03
CA ALA A 83 -16.08 -4.13 16.21
C ALA A 83 -17.16 -3.02 16.36
N GLY A 84 -18.20 -3.03 15.51
CA GLY A 84 -19.35 -2.12 15.61
C GLY A 84 -19.23 -0.81 14.84
N TYR A 85 -18.20 -0.65 14.00
CA TYR A 85 -18.08 0.53 13.14
C TYR A 85 -19.11 0.46 12.00
N LYS A 86 -19.76 1.59 11.71
CA LYS A 86 -20.81 1.65 10.68
C LYS A 86 -20.38 2.43 9.45
N ASP A 87 -20.77 1.90 8.30
CA ASP A 87 -20.68 2.56 7.01
C ASP A 87 -21.99 3.32 6.76
N ARG A 88 -22.02 4.61 7.10
CA ARG A 88 -23.18 5.48 6.85
C ARG A 88 -22.72 6.73 6.13
N LYS A 89 -23.53 7.16 5.15
CA LYS A 89 -23.42 8.52 4.58
C LYS A 89 -23.80 9.53 5.66
N GLY A 90 -22.90 10.46 5.94
CA GLY A 90 -23.13 11.59 6.87
C GLY A 90 -22.28 11.55 8.14
N ARG A 91 -22.46 12.57 8.99
CA ARG A 91 -21.76 12.67 10.28
C ARG A 91 -22.26 11.56 11.20
N PRO A 92 -21.38 10.74 11.82
CA PRO A 92 -21.81 9.77 12.82
C PRO A 92 -22.56 10.47 13.95
N LYS A 93 -23.65 9.86 14.43
CA LYS A 93 -24.35 10.34 15.63
C LYS A 93 -23.41 10.25 16.83
N VAL A 94 -23.66 11.05 17.87
CA VAL A 94 -22.92 11.00 19.14
C VAL A 94 -22.87 9.55 19.65
N GLY A 95 -21.67 9.05 19.93
CA GLY A 95 -21.44 7.66 20.37
C GLY A 95 -21.28 6.61 19.26
N GLN A 96 -21.47 6.95 17.99
CA GLN A 96 -21.26 6.02 16.87
C GLN A 96 -19.86 6.16 16.27
N LYS A 97 -19.19 5.04 16.03
CA LYS A 97 -17.89 4.99 15.37
C LYS A 97 -18.09 4.85 13.85
N ALA A 98 -17.56 5.81 13.09
CA ALA A 98 -17.65 5.79 11.63
C ALA A 98 -16.49 5.00 11.02
N LEU A 99 -16.81 4.13 10.06
CA LEU A 99 -15.85 3.26 9.39
C LEU A 99 -14.82 4.05 8.57
N ALA A 100 -15.27 4.98 7.71
CA ALA A 100 -14.40 5.69 6.78
C ALA A 100 -13.35 6.63 7.45
N PRO A 101 -13.68 7.37 8.54
CA PRO A 101 -12.66 8.11 9.28
C PRO A 101 -11.65 7.19 9.97
N ALA A 102 -12.09 6.09 10.58
CA ALA A 102 -11.20 5.13 11.23
C ALA A 102 -10.21 4.49 10.25
N LEU A 103 -10.70 4.09 9.07
CA LEU A 103 -9.85 3.57 8.00
C LEU A 103 -8.86 4.62 7.47
N GLN A 104 -9.23 5.89 7.39
CA GLN A 104 -8.28 6.93 6.99
C GLN A 104 -7.14 7.10 7.99
N THR A 105 -7.45 7.05 9.29
CA THR A 105 -6.45 7.11 10.35
C THR A 105 -5.50 5.91 10.25
N ILE A 106 -6.05 4.70 10.18
CA ILE A 106 -5.27 3.44 10.12
C ILE A 106 -4.42 3.34 8.84
N ILE A 107 -4.97 3.72 7.69
CA ILE A 107 -4.33 3.51 6.37
C ILE A 107 -3.47 4.71 5.96
N GLY A 108 -3.73 5.91 6.51
CA GLY A 108 -3.04 7.14 6.14
C GLY A 108 -3.33 7.61 4.71
N LYS A 109 -4.44 7.16 4.09
CA LYS A 109 -4.85 7.53 2.73
C LYS A 109 -6.10 8.42 2.75
N SER A 110 -6.35 9.12 1.65
CA SER A 110 -7.55 9.97 1.52
C SER A 110 -8.84 9.15 1.62
N ARG A 111 -9.92 9.78 2.12
CA ARG A 111 -11.26 9.18 2.14
C ARG A 111 -11.66 8.59 0.78
N ARG A 112 -11.38 9.30 -0.31
CA ARG A 112 -11.70 8.84 -1.67
C ARG A 112 -11.00 7.52 -1.99
N THR A 113 -9.70 7.44 -1.71
CA THR A 113 -8.88 6.23 -1.96
C THR A 113 -9.38 5.05 -1.14
N VAL A 114 -9.65 5.26 0.15
CA VAL A 114 -10.21 4.23 1.03
C VAL A 114 -11.56 3.73 0.50
N MET A 115 -12.48 4.64 0.14
CA MET A 115 -13.80 4.24 -0.38
C MET A 115 -13.71 3.52 -1.73
N SER A 116 -12.78 3.92 -2.62
CA SER A 116 -12.50 3.22 -3.87
C SER A 116 -12.03 1.78 -3.61
N TYR A 117 -11.13 1.57 -2.66
CA TYR A 117 -10.69 0.22 -2.28
C TYR A 117 -11.85 -0.62 -1.72
N LEU A 118 -12.71 -0.05 -0.88
CA LEU A 118 -13.90 -0.73 -0.35
C LEU A 118 -14.92 -1.08 -1.44
N ALA A 119 -15.10 -0.20 -2.44
CA ALA A 119 -16.04 -0.40 -3.53
C ALA A 119 -15.62 -1.49 -4.53
N GLY A 120 -14.41 -2.05 -4.39
CA GLY A 120 -13.89 -2.96 -5.42
C GLY A 120 -13.34 -2.23 -6.64
N GLU A 121 -13.45 -0.91 -6.68
CA GLU A 121 -12.98 -0.07 -7.77
C GLU A 121 -11.45 -0.07 -7.74
N SER A 122 -10.85 -0.77 -8.70
CA SER A 122 -9.47 -0.45 -9.08
C SER A 122 -9.47 1.00 -9.55
N PRO A 123 -8.44 1.81 -9.22
CA PRO A 123 -8.32 3.13 -9.85
C PRO A 123 -8.44 2.92 -11.36
N PRO A 124 -9.25 3.72 -12.08
CA PRO A 124 -9.48 3.51 -13.49
C PRO A 124 -8.12 3.47 -14.19
N ILE A 125 -7.77 2.28 -14.69
CA ILE A 125 -6.46 1.98 -15.29
C ILE A 125 -6.17 3.01 -16.39
N ASN A 126 -7.23 3.43 -17.10
CA ASN A 126 -7.17 4.39 -18.19
C ASN A 126 -6.70 5.79 -17.77
N VAL A 127 -7.14 6.29 -16.60
CA VAL A 127 -6.72 7.60 -16.08
C VAL A 127 -5.24 7.58 -15.68
N GLN A 128 -4.78 6.47 -15.08
CA GLN A 128 -3.37 6.32 -14.72
C GLN A 128 -2.49 6.16 -15.96
N PHE A 129 -2.89 5.32 -16.92
CA PHE A 129 -2.20 5.11 -18.19
C PHE A 129 -1.99 6.43 -18.96
N CYS A 130 -3.07 7.20 -19.17
CA CYS A 130 -2.99 8.51 -19.82
C CYS A 130 -2.08 9.48 -19.06
N THR A 131 -2.10 9.45 -17.73
CA THR A 131 -1.25 10.31 -16.90
C THR A 131 0.23 9.94 -17.02
N PHE A 132 0.55 8.65 -17.05
CA PHE A 132 1.93 8.17 -17.23
C PHE A 132 2.47 8.52 -18.62
N ILE A 133 1.67 8.33 -19.68
CA ILE A 133 2.10 8.69 -21.03
C ILE A 133 2.29 10.20 -21.18
N LYS A 134 1.38 11.02 -20.66
CA LYS A 134 1.54 12.49 -20.65
C LYS A 134 2.81 12.92 -19.93
N LYS A 135 3.15 12.26 -18.80
CA LYS A 135 4.41 12.50 -18.08
C LYS A 135 5.62 12.10 -18.93
N ALA A 136 5.58 10.95 -19.59
CA ALA A 136 6.65 10.48 -20.47
C ALA A 136 6.92 11.46 -21.62
N ILE A 137 5.87 11.96 -22.29
CA ILE A 137 5.98 12.97 -23.35
C ILE A 137 6.72 14.22 -22.83
N LYS A 138 6.33 14.72 -21.65
CA LYS A 138 6.95 15.91 -21.04
C LYS A 138 8.44 15.72 -20.71
N GLU A 139 8.83 14.53 -20.23
CA GLU A 139 10.24 14.24 -19.97
C GLU A 139 11.03 14.11 -21.28
N LEU A 140 10.44 13.55 -22.34
CA LEU A 140 11.08 13.51 -23.67
C LEU A 140 11.29 14.91 -24.26
N GLU A 141 10.32 15.84 -24.08
CA GLU A 141 10.46 17.24 -24.50
C GLU A 141 11.58 17.96 -23.75
N ARG A 142 11.71 17.71 -22.44
CA ARG A 142 12.82 18.24 -21.62
C ARG A 142 14.16 17.70 -22.07
N TRP A 143 14.23 16.40 -22.34
CA TRP A 143 15.44 15.76 -22.81
C TRP A 143 15.84 16.28 -24.20
N GLU A 144 14.89 16.47 -25.12
CA GLU A 144 15.14 17.05 -26.45
C GLU A 144 15.79 18.45 -26.36
N ALA A 145 15.32 19.28 -25.43
CA ALA A 145 15.89 20.61 -25.18
C ALA A 145 17.29 20.60 -24.55
N THR A 146 17.69 19.48 -23.94
CA THR A 146 18.98 19.32 -23.24
C THR A 146 19.85 18.22 -23.85
N ALA A 147 19.50 17.76 -25.06
CA ALA A 147 20.12 16.60 -25.66
C ALA A 147 21.60 16.90 -26.02
N PRO A 148 22.54 16.02 -25.66
CA PRO A 148 23.94 16.20 -26.00
C PRO A 148 24.15 16.07 -27.52
N GLU A 149 25.17 16.74 -28.07
CA GLU A 149 25.45 16.72 -29.52
C GLU A 149 26.04 15.39 -30.04
N SER A 150 26.06 14.34 -29.22
CA SER A 150 26.58 13.04 -29.63
C SER A 150 25.80 12.46 -30.84
N PRO A 151 26.46 11.74 -31.77
CA PRO A 151 25.80 11.13 -32.92
C PRO A 151 24.63 10.21 -32.55
N ALA A 152 24.73 9.51 -31.42
CA ALA A 152 23.68 8.66 -30.89
C ALA A 152 22.46 9.46 -30.41
N ALA A 153 22.69 10.56 -29.67
CA ALA A 153 21.62 11.44 -29.20
C ALA A 153 20.92 12.16 -30.36
N GLN A 154 21.65 12.62 -31.37
CA GLN A 154 21.04 13.22 -32.57
C GLN A 154 20.17 12.22 -33.34
N LYS A 155 20.61 10.95 -33.44
CA LYS A 155 19.79 9.87 -34.04
C LYS A 155 18.49 9.67 -33.27
N LEU A 156 18.54 9.72 -31.94
CA LEU A 156 17.38 9.60 -31.07
C LEU A 156 16.44 10.81 -31.20
N VAL A 157 16.97 12.04 -31.17
CA VAL A 157 16.20 13.29 -31.35
C VAL A 157 15.44 13.27 -32.69
N LYS A 158 16.05 12.80 -33.77
CA LYS A 158 15.37 12.65 -35.07
C LYS A 158 14.17 11.69 -35.04
N GLN A 159 14.15 10.72 -34.12
CA GLN A 159 13.06 9.75 -33.96
C GLN A 159 11.99 10.20 -32.95
N LEU A 160 12.31 11.14 -32.05
CA LEU A 160 11.39 11.60 -31.01
C LEU A 160 10.06 12.16 -31.53
N PRO A 161 9.98 12.93 -32.63
CA PRO A 161 8.70 13.40 -33.14
C PRO A 161 7.73 12.25 -33.47
N LYS A 162 8.23 11.20 -34.14
CA LYS A 162 7.43 10.01 -34.46
C LYS A 162 6.99 9.27 -33.21
N PHE A 163 7.90 9.12 -32.24
CA PHE A 163 7.60 8.43 -30.98
C PHE A 163 6.58 9.20 -30.13
N LYS A 164 6.70 10.53 -30.04
CA LYS A 164 5.74 11.41 -29.37
C LYS A 164 4.36 11.32 -30.02
N GLN A 165 4.27 11.18 -31.35
CA GLN A 165 3.00 11.01 -32.04
C GLN A 165 2.33 9.68 -31.68
N LEU A 166 3.05 8.56 -31.72
CA LEU A 166 2.52 7.26 -31.32
C LEU A 166 1.97 7.25 -29.88
N LEU A 167 2.65 7.95 -28.96
CA LEU A 167 2.18 8.11 -27.58
C LEU A 167 0.90 8.95 -27.48
N ARG A 168 0.72 9.97 -28.33
CA ARG A 168 -0.52 10.76 -28.38
C ARG A 168 -1.67 9.96 -28.96
N ASP A 169 -1.40 9.22 -30.04
CA ASP A 169 -2.39 8.36 -30.68
C ASP A 169 -2.90 7.28 -29.70
N ALA A 170 -2.00 6.70 -28.91
CA ALA A 170 -2.36 5.74 -27.86
C ALA A 170 -3.25 6.34 -26.75
N ILE A 171 -3.07 7.63 -26.41
CA ILE A 171 -3.96 8.34 -25.47
C ILE A 171 -5.33 8.58 -26.11
N GLU A 172 -5.38 8.97 -27.38
CA GLU A 172 -6.65 9.21 -28.08
C GLU A 172 -7.46 7.91 -28.24
N GLU A 173 -6.80 6.80 -28.58
CA GLU A 173 -7.44 5.50 -28.72
C GLU A 173 -7.98 4.98 -27.38
N SER A 174 -7.22 5.15 -26.30
CA SER A 174 -7.68 4.77 -24.96
C SER A 174 -8.84 5.65 -24.47
N SER A 175 -8.91 6.91 -24.91
CA SER A 175 -10.00 7.84 -24.56
C SER A 175 -11.29 7.60 -25.36
N ARG A 176 -11.23 6.84 -26.47
CA ARG A 176 -12.40 6.47 -27.31
C ARG A 176 -13.03 5.13 -26.94
N SER A 177 -12.36 4.35 -26.09
CA SER A 177 -12.77 2.99 -25.69
C SER A 177 -13.42 2.93 -24.30
N ASP A 178 -13.60 4.08 -23.64
CA ASP A 178 -14.45 4.31 -22.45
C ASP A 178 -15.78 4.95 -22.89
#